data_AF-A0A941IW66-F1
#
_entry.id   AF-A0A941IW66-F1
#
_cell.length_a   1.000
_cell.length_b   1.000
_cell.length_c   1.000
_cell.angle_alpha   90.00
_cell.angle_beta   90.00
_cell.angle_gamma   90.00
#
_symmetry.space_group_name_H-M   'P 1'
#
loop_
_entity.id
_entity.type
_entity.pdbx_description
1 polymer ?
#
loop_
_entity_poly.entity_id
_entity_poly.type
_entity_poly.pdbx_seq_one_letter_code
_entity_poly.pdbx_strand_id
1 'polypeptide(L)'
;MAEPETASQGPGSAVADARPPGAPPSGARPAFYARGGGPVGDWITLLHPPYTAWHLGYVGLGAALVPRLDWAVFWASLAGFALAVGVAAHALDEWKGRPLRTGISGEALWTAAVLSLAGACALGVGVLRHSGYALLPLIAVGVVLVLGYNLELFGGALHTDLGFALAWGAFPVLVGYVAQGPRWNLPGTCALLFAALAATAFSAAQRRLSTPARILRRRVAEVAGEIRFADGSTAALDRSTLLNPLDGALKLLSAVSPTVAAALLLYRWSAR
;
A
#
# COMPACT_ATOMS: atom_id res chain seq x y z
N MET A 1 28.79 -25.95 71.62
CA MET A 1 27.69 -26.34 70.70
C MET A 1 26.81 -25.11 70.55
N ALA A 2 26.66 -24.42 69.42
CA ALA A 2 27.10 -24.59 68.03
C ALA A 2 27.26 -23.19 67.40
N GLU A 3 27.94 -23.13 66.26
CA GLU A 3 28.27 -21.96 65.44
C GLU A 3 27.07 -21.23 64.78
N PRO A 4 27.29 -20.02 64.21
CA PRO A 4 26.24 -19.09 63.76
C PRO A 4 25.89 -19.23 62.26
N GLU A 5 24.69 -18.82 61.86
CA GLU A 5 24.34 -18.66 60.43
C GLU A 5 23.73 -17.28 60.13
N THR A 6 24.46 -16.55 59.29
CA THR A 6 24.06 -15.36 58.54
C THR A 6 23.17 -15.74 57.35
N ALA A 7 21.96 -15.17 57.26
CA ALA A 7 21.14 -15.24 56.04
C ALA A 7 21.22 -13.94 55.25
N SER A 8 21.96 -14.02 54.15
CA SER A 8 22.15 -13.06 53.07
C SER A 8 20.87 -12.75 52.31
N GLN A 9 20.66 -11.47 51.98
CA GLN A 9 19.69 -11.00 51.00
C GLN A 9 20.13 -11.42 49.59
N GLY A 10 19.41 -12.34 48.97
CA GLY A 10 19.58 -12.67 47.56
C GLY A 10 18.84 -11.68 46.65
N PRO A 11 19.50 -11.03 45.67
CA PRO A 11 18.78 -10.27 44.65
C PRO A 11 18.09 -11.24 43.69
N GLY A 12 16.76 -11.14 43.61
CA GLY A 12 15.95 -11.86 42.63
C GLY A 12 16.43 -11.55 41.21
N SER A 13 17.02 -12.56 40.57
CA SER A 13 17.38 -12.52 39.16
C SER A 13 16.12 -12.30 38.34
N ALA A 14 16.00 -11.11 37.74
CA ALA A 14 15.07 -10.87 36.65
C ALA A 14 15.35 -11.90 35.56
N VAL A 15 14.41 -12.82 35.36
CA VAL A 15 14.41 -13.71 34.20
C VAL A 15 14.27 -12.79 32.98
N ALA A 16 15.39 -12.47 32.37
CA ALA A 16 15.42 -11.82 31.07
C ALA A 16 14.69 -12.74 30.11
N ASP A 17 13.52 -12.31 29.65
CA ASP A 17 12.77 -12.93 28.56
C ASP A 17 13.74 -13.18 27.41
N ALA A 18 14.15 -14.44 27.23
CA ALA A 18 15.10 -14.84 26.20
C ALA A 18 14.39 -14.71 24.84
N ARG A 19 14.42 -13.50 24.30
CA ARG A 19 13.86 -13.16 23.00
C ARG A 19 14.53 -14.05 21.95
N PRO A 20 13.77 -14.74 21.08
CA PRO A 20 14.40 -15.52 20.01
C PRO A 20 15.29 -14.62 19.15
N PRO A 21 16.52 -15.06 18.82
CA PRO A 21 17.45 -14.27 18.04
C PRO A 21 16.81 -13.91 16.69
N GLY A 22 16.74 -12.60 16.40
CA GLY A 22 16.15 -12.08 15.15
C GLY A 22 14.73 -11.50 15.27
N ALA A 23 14.05 -11.61 16.41
CA ALA A 23 12.75 -10.96 16.58
C ALA A 23 12.91 -9.42 16.66
N PRO A 24 12.20 -8.63 15.82
CA PRO A 24 12.28 -7.18 15.87
C PRO A 24 11.89 -6.65 17.25
N PRO A 25 12.42 -5.51 17.71
CA PRO A 25 12.19 -5.00 19.07
C PRO A 25 10.70 -4.81 19.37
N SER A 26 10.33 -4.96 20.64
CA SER A 26 8.94 -4.91 21.11
C SER A 26 8.40 -3.51 20.82
N GLY A 27 7.29 -3.41 20.10
CA GLY A 27 6.71 -2.13 19.68
C GLY A 27 7.16 -1.60 18.30
N ALA A 28 8.03 -2.31 17.57
CA ALA A 28 8.40 -1.92 16.21
C ALA A 28 7.21 -2.06 15.23
N ARG A 29 6.67 -0.92 14.80
CA ARG A 29 5.55 -0.86 13.85
C ARG A 29 5.97 -1.39 12.46
N PRO A 30 5.17 -2.28 11.83
CA PRO A 30 5.50 -2.90 10.55
C PRO A 30 5.44 -1.95 9.35
N ALA A 31 4.91 -0.74 9.54
CA ALA A 31 4.93 0.37 8.61
C ALA A 31 4.78 1.73 9.35
N PHE A 32 5.10 2.85 8.69
CA PHE A 32 5.05 4.18 9.30
C PHE A 32 3.63 4.66 9.67
N TYR A 33 2.59 4.13 9.01
CA TYR A 33 1.18 4.47 9.23
C TYR A 33 0.47 3.42 10.11
N ALA A 34 1.13 2.33 10.48
CA ALA A 34 0.54 1.30 11.33
C ALA A 34 0.26 1.89 12.71
N ARG A 35 -1.00 1.87 13.16
CA ARG A 35 -1.39 2.49 14.43
C ARG A 35 -1.14 1.57 15.63
N GLY A 36 -1.25 0.25 15.44
CA GLY A 36 -1.21 -0.74 16.53
C GLY A 36 -2.34 -0.56 17.55
N GLY A 37 -2.41 -1.43 18.56
CA GLY A 37 -3.19 -1.17 19.78
C GLY A 37 -4.67 -1.53 19.77
N GLY A 38 -5.10 -2.53 18.98
CA GLY A 38 -6.44 -3.13 19.09
C GLY A 38 -7.20 -3.23 17.76
N PRO A 39 -8.43 -3.78 17.78
CA PRO A 39 -9.17 -4.15 16.56
C PRO A 39 -9.34 -3.00 15.56
N VAL A 40 -9.63 -1.79 16.03
CA VAL A 40 -9.77 -0.60 15.17
C VAL A 40 -8.44 -0.21 14.53
N GLY A 41 -7.34 -0.25 15.29
CA GLY A 41 -6.01 0.05 14.79
C GLY A 41 -5.55 -0.94 13.72
N ASP A 42 -5.95 -2.21 13.85
CA ASP A 42 -5.67 -3.25 12.88
C ASP A 42 -6.42 -3.04 11.56
N TRP A 43 -7.71 -2.71 11.61
CA TRP A 43 -8.47 -2.38 10.39
C TRP A 43 -7.94 -1.11 9.72
N ILE A 44 -7.58 -0.07 10.47
CA ILE A 44 -6.94 1.13 9.89
C ILE A 44 -5.59 0.75 9.25
N THR A 45 -4.81 -0.11 9.88
CA THR A 45 -3.53 -0.57 9.32
C THR A 45 -3.75 -1.38 8.04
N LEU A 46 -4.77 -2.24 8.03
CA LEU A 46 -5.17 -3.06 6.88
C LEU A 46 -5.58 -2.20 5.69
N LEU A 47 -6.37 -1.14 5.91
CA LEU A 47 -6.78 -0.21 4.86
C LEU A 47 -5.61 0.52 4.20
N HIS A 48 -4.42 0.47 4.80
CA HIS A 48 -3.19 0.97 4.23
C HIS A 48 -3.33 2.43 3.70
N PRO A 49 -3.90 3.36 4.50
CA PRO A 49 -4.53 4.58 3.98
C PRO A 49 -3.68 5.44 3.05
N PRO A 50 -2.37 5.70 3.32
CA PRO A 50 -1.57 6.53 2.43
C PRO A 50 -1.43 5.93 1.03
N TYR A 51 -1.26 4.61 0.91
CA TYR A 51 -1.13 4.00 -0.42
C TYR A 51 -2.48 3.68 -1.05
N THR A 52 -3.54 3.44 -0.28
CA THR A 52 -4.90 3.40 -0.85
C THR A 52 -5.25 4.73 -1.50
N ALA A 53 -5.07 5.84 -0.78
CA ALA A 53 -5.29 7.18 -1.33
C ALA A 53 -4.42 7.45 -2.57
N TRP A 54 -3.18 6.96 -2.55
CA TRP A 54 -2.30 7.01 -3.72
C TRP A 54 -2.90 6.33 -4.95
N HIS A 55 -3.30 5.05 -4.83
CA HIS A 55 -3.85 4.30 -5.96
C HIS A 55 -5.18 4.88 -6.45
N LEU A 56 -6.02 5.38 -5.54
CA LEU A 56 -7.23 6.12 -5.89
C LEU A 56 -6.94 7.41 -6.65
N GLY A 57 -5.82 8.08 -6.35
CA GLY A 57 -5.32 9.21 -7.13
C GLY A 57 -5.06 8.85 -8.60
N TYR A 58 -4.53 7.67 -8.88
CA TYR A 58 -4.33 7.22 -10.27
C TYR A 58 -5.64 6.98 -11.03
N VAL A 59 -6.67 6.46 -10.36
CA VAL A 59 -8.02 6.35 -10.96
C VAL A 59 -8.55 7.73 -11.33
N GLY A 60 -8.41 8.70 -10.42
CA GLY A 60 -8.78 10.10 -10.66
C GLY A 60 -7.98 10.74 -11.79
N LEU A 61 -6.68 10.50 -11.86
CA LEU A 61 -5.82 10.96 -12.95
C LEU A 61 -6.33 10.45 -14.30
N GLY A 62 -6.59 9.15 -14.43
CA GLY A 62 -7.12 8.55 -15.65
C GLY A 62 -8.47 9.13 -16.05
N ALA A 63 -9.41 9.21 -15.10
CA ALA A 63 -10.73 9.77 -15.34
C ALA A 63 -10.67 11.24 -15.78
N ALA A 64 -9.77 12.04 -15.19
CA ALA A 64 -9.64 13.46 -15.52
C ALA A 64 -9.10 13.73 -16.94
N LEU A 65 -8.60 12.73 -17.68
CA LEU A 65 -8.09 12.92 -19.03
C LEU A 65 -9.19 12.99 -20.10
N VAL A 66 -10.41 12.54 -19.81
CA VAL A 66 -11.49 12.61 -20.80
C VAL A 66 -12.00 14.04 -21.01
N PRO A 67 -12.50 14.39 -22.21
CA PRO A 67 -13.05 15.71 -22.48
C PRO A 67 -14.28 16.05 -21.64
N ARG A 68 -15.13 15.04 -21.35
CA ARG A 68 -16.34 15.17 -20.53
C ARG A 68 -16.33 14.09 -19.47
N LEU A 69 -16.12 14.50 -18.24
CA LEU A 69 -16.06 13.63 -17.07
C LEU A 69 -17.49 13.35 -16.57
N ASP A 70 -17.88 12.08 -16.58
CA ASP A 70 -19.06 11.60 -15.88
C ASP A 70 -18.70 11.29 -14.42
N TRP A 71 -19.35 12.02 -13.52
CA TRP A 71 -19.04 11.97 -12.11
C TRP A 71 -19.66 10.79 -11.39
N ALA A 72 -20.81 10.29 -11.85
CA ALA A 72 -21.39 9.08 -11.28
C ALA A 72 -20.47 7.88 -11.59
N VAL A 73 -19.98 7.80 -12.83
CA VAL A 73 -19.02 6.77 -13.25
C VAL A 73 -17.67 6.92 -12.55
N PHE A 74 -17.20 8.16 -12.36
CA PHE A 74 -15.98 8.42 -11.60
C PHE A 74 -16.10 7.91 -10.16
N TRP A 75 -17.17 8.28 -9.44
CA TRP A 75 -17.35 7.85 -8.05
C TRP A 75 -17.55 6.32 -7.94
N ALA A 76 -18.25 5.70 -8.89
CA ALA A 76 -18.37 4.25 -8.97
C ALA A 76 -17.00 3.58 -9.20
N SER A 77 -16.17 4.14 -10.08
CA SER A 77 -14.80 3.65 -10.33
C SER A 77 -13.92 3.79 -9.08
N LEU A 78 -14.01 4.94 -8.40
CA LEU A 78 -13.26 5.20 -7.17
C LEU A 78 -13.66 4.23 -6.06
N ALA A 79 -14.96 3.99 -5.87
CA ALA A 79 -15.47 3.03 -4.90
C ALA A 79 -15.07 1.59 -5.26
N GLY A 80 -15.13 1.22 -6.54
CA GLY A 80 -14.70 -0.08 -7.03
C GLY A 80 -13.22 -0.35 -6.72
N PHE A 81 -12.34 0.62 -6.99
CA PHE A 81 -10.93 0.49 -6.61
C PHE A 81 -10.71 0.51 -5.11
N ALA A 82 -11.44 1.34 -4.35
CA ALA A 82 -11.32 1.35 -2.89
C ALA A 82 -11.64 -0.03 -2.29
N LEU A 83 -12.66 -0.71 -2.83
CA LEU A 83 -12.98 -2.08 -2.44
C LEU A 83 -11.93 -3.10 -2.93
N ALA A 84 -11.53 -3.05 -4.20
CA ALA A 84 -10.60 -4.01 -4.77
C ALA A 84 -9.18 -3.88 -4.19
N VAL A 85 -8.58 -2.70 -4.25
CA VAL A 85 -7.18 -2.47 -3.83
C VAL A 85 -7.08 -2.01 -2.39
N GLY A 86 -8.04 -1.21 -1.91
CA GLY A 86 -8.02 -0.67 -0.55
C GLY A 86 -8.45 -1.67 0.53
N VAL A 87 -9.25 -2.68 0.16
CA VAL A 87 -9.73 -3.72 1.08
C VAL A 87 -9.29 -5.12 0.62
N ALA A 88 -9.71 -5.57 -0.56
CA ALA A 88 -9.55 -6.97 -0.92
C ALA A 88 -8.08 -7.39 -1.10
N ALA A 89 -7.29 -6.61 -1.83
CA ALA A 89 -5.86 -6.86 -2.00
C ALA A 89 -5.13 -6.92 -0.64
N HIS A 90 -5.35 -5.92 0.22
CA HIS A 90 -4.72 -5.87 1.54
C HIS A 90 -5.17 -7.02 2.46
N ALA A 91 -6.44 -7.39 2.41
CA ALA A 91 -6.95 -8.51 3.19
C ALA A 91 -6.34 -9.85 2.75
N LEU A 92 -6.16 -10.06 1.44
CA LEU A 92 -5.50 -11.25 0.89
C LEU A 92 -4.01 -11.31 1.24
N ASP A 93 -3.29 -10.19 1.11
CA ASP A 93 -1.86 -10.08 1.46
C ASP A 93 -1.65 -10.36 2.97
N GLU A 94 -2.51 -9.77 3.81
CA GLU A 94 -2.47 -9.99 5.26
C GLU A 94 -2.83 -11.44 5.63
N TRP A 95 -3.82 -12.03 4.95
CA TRP A 95 -4.20 -13.42 5.16
C TRP A 95 -3.08 -14.40 4.78
N LYS A 96 -2.36 -14.13 3.68
CA LYS A 96 -1.33 -15.01 3.13
C LYS A 96 -0.07 -15.07 3.99
N GLY A 97 0.39 -13.94 4.54
CA GLY A 97 1.71 -13.87 5.17
C GLY A 97 1.84 -12.98 6.41
N ARG A 98 0.77 -12.34 6.87
CA ARG A 98 0.77 -11.37 7.97
C ARG A 98 1.85 -10.26 7.87
N PRO A 99 2.10 -9.64 6.70
CA PRO A 99 3.07 -8.55 6.56
C PRO A 99 2.80 -7.35 7.47
N LEU A 100 1.54 -7.07 7.81
CA LEU A 100 1.11 -5.97 8.68
C LEU A 100 0.95 -6.40 10.13
N ARG A 101 1.05 -7.71 10.43
CA ARG A 101 1.01 -8.28 11.79
C ARG A 101 -0.26 -7.88 12.56
N THR A 102 -1.38 -7.81 11.86
CA THR A 102 -2.69 -7.53 12.46
C THR A 102 -3.21 -8.74 13.23
N GLY A 103 -4.05 -8.50 14.24
CA GLY A 103 -4.77 -9.53 14.98
C GLY A 103 -6.11 -9.95 14.35
N ILE A 104 -6.42 -9.52 13.13
CA ILE A 104 -7.69 -9.84 12.45
C ILE A 104 -7.75 -11.34 12.14
N SER A 105 -8.87 -12.02 12.41
CA SER A 105 -8.98 -13.46 12.14
C SER A 105 -8.85 -13.77 10.65
N GLY A 106 -8.39 -14.99 10.32
CA GLY A 106 -8.27 -15.43 8.92
C GLY A 106 -9.62 -15.40 8.19
N GLU A 107 -10.70 -15.80 8.85
CA GLU A 107 -12.06 -15.76 8.33
C GLU A 107 -12.54 -14.34 8.01
N ALA A 108 -12.25 -13.38 8.90
CA ALA A 108 -12.63 -11.98 8.70
C ALA A 108 -11.86 -11.36 7.52
N LEU A 109 -10.56 -11.66 7.38
CA LEU A 109 -9.76 -11.22 6.23
C LEU A 109 -10.30 -11.79 4.92
N TRP A 110 -10.57 -13.10 4.89
CA TRP A 110 -11.10 -13.75 3.69
C TRP A 110 -12.49 -13.20 3.32
N THR A 111 -13.38 -13.05 4.31
CA THR A 111 -14.73 -12.48 4.12
C THR A 111 -14.64 -11.06 3.58
N ALA A 112 -13.80 -10.20 4.16
CA ALA A 112 -13.58 -8.85 3.66
C ALA A 112 -13.05 -8.85 2.23
N ALA A 113 -12.14 -9.77 1.90
CA ALA A 113 -11.60 -9.89 0.56
C ALA A 113 -12.67 -10.23 -0.48
N VAL A 114 -13.49 -11.25 -0.25
CA VAL A 114 -14.49 -11.65 -1.24
C VAL A 114 -15.66 -10.69 -1.35
N LEU A 115 -16.20 -10.20 -0.24
CA LEU A 115 -17.29 -9.22 -0.31
C LEU A 115 -16.84 -7.94 -1.02
N SER A 116 -15.63 -7.48 -0.74
CA SER A 116 -15.11 -6.26 -1.37
C SER A 116 -14.77 -6.48 -2.85
N LEU A 117 -14.14 -7.61 -3.21
CA LEU A 117 -13.84 -7.92 -4.61
C LEU A 117 -15.13 -8.12 -5.44
N ALA A 118 -16.13 -8.80 -4.88
CA ALA A 118 -17.45 -8.94 -5.51
C ALA A 118 -18.13 -7.58 -5.69
N GLY A 119 -18.12 -6.73 -4.67
CA GLY A 119 -18.64 -5.36 -4.74
C GLY A 119 -17.93 -4.50 -5.80
N ALA A 120 -16.61 -4.62 -5.90
CA ALA A 120 -15.83 -3.93 -6.94
C ALA A 120 -16.23 -4.37 -8.35
N CYS A 121 -16.36 -5.68 -8.58
CA CYS A 121 -16.83 -6.23 -9.85
C CYS A 121 -18.26 -5.77 -10.17
N ALA A 122 -19.15 -5.77 -9.19
CA ALA A 122 -20.53 -5.32 -9.36
C ALA A 122 -20.60 -3.83 -9.78
N LEU A 123 -19.80 -2.96 -9.15
CA LEU A 123 -19.68 -1.55 -9.53
C LEU A 123 -19.13 -1.39 -10.95
N GLY A 124 -18.09 -2.15 -11.32
CA GLY A 124 -17.53 -2.14 -12.68
C GLY A 124 -18.53 -2.61 -13.75
N VAL A 125 -19.28 -3.67 -13.47
CA VAL A 125 -20.35 -4.15 -14.36
C VAL A 125 -21.50 -3.13 -14.44
N GLY A 126 -21.83 -2.48 -13.33
CA GLY A 126 -22.91 -1.49 -13.23
C GLY A 126 -22.71 -0.28 -14.16
N VAL A 127 -21.47 0.11 -14.45
CA VAL A 127 -21.17 1.25 -15.33
C VAL A 127 -21.04 0.88 -16.81
N LEU A 128 -21.13 -0.41 -17.20
CA LEU A 128 -20.89 -0.86 -18.59
C LEU A 128 -21.79 -0.19 -19.62
N ARG A 129 -23.03 0.17 -19.26
CA ARG A 129 -23.92 0.89 -20.19
C ARG A 129 -23.36 2.24 -20.63
N HIS A 130 -22.56 2.88 -19.77
CA HIS A 130 -21.84 4.10 -20.07
C HIS A 130 -20.46 3.82 -20.68
N SER A 131 -19.68 2.95 -20.04
CA SER A 131 -18.27 2.70 -20.39
C SER A 131 -18.07 1.89 -21.67
N GLY A 132 -19.09 1.12 -22.06
CA GLY A 132 -18.98 0.10 -23.11
C GLY A 132 -18.27 -1.17 -22.66
N TYR A 133 -18.28 -2.19 -23.52
CA TYR A 133 -17.76 -3.53 -23.18
C TYR A 133 -16.22 -3.61 -23.10
N ALA A 134 -15.50 -2.56 -23.52
CA ALA A 134 -14.04 -2.49 -23.38
C ALA A 134 -13.57 -2.53 -21.91
N LEU A 135 -14.45 -2.23 -20.96
CA LEU A 135 -14.17 -2.32 -19.53
C LEU A 135 -14.16 -3.77 -19.00
N LEU A 136 -14.89 -4.70 -19.62
CA LEU A 136 -14.95 -6.11 -19.19
C LEU A 136 -13.58 -6.80 -19.10
N PRO A 137 -12.71 -6.76 -20.13
CA PRO A 137 -11.38 -7.36 -20.02
C PRO A 137 -10.55 -6.71 -18.91
N LEU A 138 -10.72 -5.41 -18.64
CA LEU A 138 -10.02 -4.74 -17.54
C LEU A 138 -10.53 -5.21 -16.18
N ILE A 139 -11.83 -5.43 -16.00
CA ILE A 139 -12.38 -6.02 -14.76
C ILE A 139 -11.79 -7.41 -14.54
N ALA A 140 -11.77 -8.25 -15.58
CA ALA A 140 -11.19 -9.60 -15.50
C ALA A 140 -9.70 -9.57 -15.14
N VAL A 141 -8.91 -8.71 -15.81
CA VAL A 141 -7.50 -8.49 -15.49
C VAL A 141 -7.34 -8.00 -14.05
N GLY A 142 -8.20 -7.08 -13.58
CA GLY A 142 -8.18 -6.59 -12.20
C GLY A 142 -8.38 -7.70 -11.17
N VAL A 143 -9.33 -8.62 -11.40
CA VAL A 143 -9.52 -9.81 -10.55
C VAL A 143 -8.28 -10.69 -10.54
N VAL A 144 -7.70 -10.98 -11.72
CA VAL A 144 -6.48 -11.78 -11.84
C VAL A 144 -5.31 -11.11 -11.11
N LEU A 145 -5.16 -9.79 -11.21
CA LEU A 145 -4.11 -9.04 -10.52
C LEU A 145 -4.30 -9.08 -9.00
N VAL A 146 -5.52 -8.84 -8.50
CA VAL A 146 -5.82 -8.88 -7.05
C VAL A 146 -5.52 -10.27 -6.48
N LEU A 147 -6.01 -11.33 -7.12
CA LEU A 147 -5.80 -12.70 -6.63
C LEU A 147 -4.35 -13.14 -6.85
N GLY A 148 -3.83 -12.97 -8.06
CA GLY A 148 -2.53 -13.45 -8.48
C GLY A 148 -1.36 -12.78 -7.76
N TYR A 149 -1.43 -11.46 -7.57
CA TYR A 149 -0.38 -10.72 -6.88
C TYR A 149 -0.35 -11.04 -5.38
N ASN A 150 -1.49 -10.95 -4.69
CA ASN A 150 -1.53 -11.04 -3.22
C ASN A 150 -1.47 -12.48 -2.69
N LEU A 151 -1.91 -13.46 -3.48
CA LEU A 151 -1.78 -14.88 -3.12
C LEU A 151 -0.52 -15.53 -3.69
N GLU A 152 0.29 -14.77 -4.46
CA GLU A 152 1.48 -15.24 -5.17
C GLU A 152 1.20 -16.45 -6.09
N LEU A 153 0.05 -16.41 -6.78
CA LEU A 153 -0.31 -17.46 -7.74
C LEU A 153 0.74 -17.51 -8.87
N PHE A 154 0.80 -18.65 -9.57
CA PHE A 154 1.77 -18.90 -10.65
C PHE A 154 3.23 -18.79 -10.19
N GLY A 155 3.51 -19.20 -8.95
CA GLY A 155 4.86 -19.16 -8.37
C GLY A 155 5.41 -17.74 -8.18
N GLY A 156 4.54 -16.75 -8.02
CA GLY A 156 4.95 -15.35 -7.81
C GLY A 156 5.37 -14.60 -9.08
N ALA A 157 5.06 -15.10 -10.28
CA ALA A 157 5.42 -14.44 -11.54
C ALA A 157 4.89 -12.99 -11.66
N LEU A 158 3.74 -12.70 -11.05
CA LEU A 158 3.18 -11.34 -10.98
C LEU A 158 3.74 -10.51 -9.81
N HIS A 159 4.31 -11.16 -8.79
CA HIS A 159 4.85 -10.51 -7.60
C HIS A 159 6.30 -10.02 -7.83
N THR A 160 6.49 -9.20 -8.87
CA THR A 160 7.77 -8.55 -9.17
C THR A 160 7.68 -7.04 -8.96
N ASP A 161 8.83 -6.35 -8.92
CA ASP A 161 8.85 -4.88 -8.80
C ASP A 161 8.24 -4.20 -10.03
N LEU A 162 8.49 -4.74 -11.24
CA LEU A 162 7.85 -4.27 -12.46
C LEU A 162 6.35 -4.61 -12.48
N GLY A 163 5.99 -5.84 -12.09
CA GLY A 163 4.59 -6.25 -11.96
C GLY A 163 3.81 -5.34 -11.02
N PHE A 164 4.39 -5.00 -9.85
CA PHE A 164 3.84 -4.02 -8.93
C PHE A 164 3.64 -2.65 -9.60
N ALA A 165 4.66 -2.14 -10.27
CA ALA A 165 4.60 -0.82 -10.89
C ALA A 165 3.55 -0.73 -12.00
N LEU A 166 3.38 -1.79 -12.79
CA LEU A 166 2.37 -1.85 -13.85
C LEU A 166 0.96 -2.07 -13.29
N ALA A 167 0.79 -3.05 -12.40
CA ALA A 167 -0.50 -3.47 -11.86
C ALA A 167 -1.12 -2.44 -10.89
N TRP A 168 -0.29 -1.75 -10.11
CA TRP A 168 -0.75 -0.75 -9.15
C TRP A 168 -0.45 0.69 -9.59
N GLY A 169 0.33 0.90 -10.65
CA GLY A 169 0.57 2.21 -11.25
C GLY A 169 -0.28 2.47 -12.51
N ALA A 170 0.13 1.89 -13.63
CA ALA A 170 -0.53 2.12 -14.92
C ALA A 170 -2.00 1.65 -14.93
N PHE A 171 -2.27 0.44 -14.43
CA PHE A 171 -3.58 -0.19 -14.56
C PHE A 171 -4.73 0.66 -13.96
N PRO A 172 -4.64 1.22 -12.74
CA PRO A 172 -5.65 2.15 -12.22
C PRO A 172 -5.91 3.37 -13.13
N VAL A 173 -4.87 3.93 -13.75
CA VAL A 173 -5.02 5.05 -14.72
C VAL A 173 -5.81 4.58 -15.95
N LEU A 174 -5.46 3.41 -16.50
CA LEU A 174 -6.15 2.85 -17.65
C LEU A 174 -7.63 2.63 -17.35
N VAL A 175 -7.95 2.01 -16.21
CA VAL A 175 -9.35 1.74 -15.84
C VAL A 175 -10.11 3.05 -15.61
N GLY A 176 -9.52 4.01 -14.91
CA GLY A 176 -10.15 5.32 -14.70
C GLY A 176 -10.49 6.04 -16.01
N TYR A 177 -9.61 5.96 -17.02
CA TYR A 177 -9.86 6.53 -18.34
C TYR A 177 -10.90 5.75 -19.14
N VAL A 178 -10.78 4.42 -19.23
CA VAL A 178 -11.67 3.56 -20.03
C VAL A 178 -13.08 3.51 -19.45
N ALA A 179 -13.22 3.56 -18.11
CA ALA A 179 -14.52 3.61 -17.46
C ALA A 179 -15.35 4.82 -17.92
N GLN A 180 -14.71 5.93 -18.29
CA GLN A 180 -15.38 7.14 -18.79
C GLN A 180 -15.88 7.04 -20.25
N GLY A 181 -15.81 5.87 -20.89
CA GLY A 181 -16.29 5.66 -22.25
C GLY A 181 -15.70 6.62 -23.29
N PRO A 182 -14.37 6.83 -23.33
CA PRO A 182 -13.77 7.85 -24.16
C PRO A 182 -13.94 7.56 -25.65
N ARG A 183 -14.08 8.61 -26.46
CA ARG A 183 -13.87 8.52 -27.91
C ARG A 183 -12.38 8.53 -28.18
N TRP A 184 -11.85 7.40 -28.65
CA TRP A 184 -10.44 7.24 -28.96
C TRP A 184 -9.98 8.24 -30.03
N ASN A 185 -8.94 8.99 -29.70
CA ASN A 185 -8.28 9.95 -30.58
C ASN A 185 -6.81 10.03 -30.18
N LEU A 186 -5.95 10.48 -31.10
CA LEU A 186 -4.50 10.47 -30.88
C LEU A 186 -4.08 11.28 -29.62
N PRO A 187 -4.53 12.53 -29.40
CA PRO A 187 -4.16 13.28 -28.20
C PRO A 187 -4.57 12.58 -26.89
N GLY A 188 -5.79 12.06 -26.80
CA GLY A 188 -6.29 11.36 -25.62
C GLY A 188 -5.53 10.06 -25.34
N THR A 189 -5.23 9.30 -26.39
CA THR A 189 -4.40 8.09 -26.27
C THR A 189 -2.99 8.41 -25.81
N CYS A 190 -2.35 9.45 -26.37
CA CYS A 190 -1.03 9.88 -25.91
C CYS A 190 -1.05 10.34 -24.45
N ALA A 191 -2.05 11.13 -24.05
CA ALA A 191 -2.21 11.58 -22.67
C ALA A 191 -2.37 10.40 -21.70
N LEU A 192 -3.18 9.39 -22.07
CA LEU A 192 -3.32 8.14 -21.30
C LEU A 192 -1.99 7.42 -21.14
N LEU A 193 -1.22 7.26 -22.22
CA LEU A 193 0.07 6.56 -22.19
C LEU A 193 1.09 7.29 -21.30
N PHE A 194 1.17 8.62 -21.40
CA PHE A 194 2.05 9.40 -20.53
C PHE A 194 1.62 9.34 -19.06
N ALA A 195 0.32 9.42 -18.78
CA ALA A 195 -0.19 9.28 -17.41
C ALA A 195 0.08 7.88 -16.84
N ALA A 196 -0.09 6.82 -17.64
CA ALA A 196 0.21 5.44 -17.25
C ALA A 196 1.72 5.23 -17.01
N LEU A 197 2.57 5.80 -17.86
CA LEU A 197 4.03 5.78 -17.69
C LEU A 197 4.44 6.51 -16.40
N ALA A 198 3.88 7.70 -16.16
CA ALA A 198 4.13 8.47 -14.95
C ALA A 198 3.71 7.67 -13.70
N ALA A 199 2.51 7.09 -13.69
CA ALA A 199 2.03 6.26 -12.58
C ALA A 199 2.89 4.99 -12.38
N THR A 200 3.40 4.40 -13.45
CA THR A 200 4.34 3.27 -13.37
C THR A 200 5.66 3.70 -12.73
N ALA A 201 6.26 4.78 -13.20
CA ALA A 201 7.52 5.31 -12.65
C ALA A 201 7.36 5.72 -11.18
N PHE A 202 6.24 6.33 -10.83
CA PHE A 202 5.94 6.77 -9.47
C PHE A 202 5.74 5.57 -8.53
N SER A 203 5.07 4.51 -8.97
CA SER A 203 4.93 3.25 -8.23
C SER A 203 6.26 2.48 -8.12
N ALA A 204 7.10 2.53 -9.16
CA ALA A 204 8.45 1.95 -9.11
C ALA A 204 9.35 2.68 -8.10
N ALA A 205 9.30 4.02 -8.06
CA ALA A 205 10.02 4.82 -7.07
C ALA A 205 9.55 4.48 -5.64
N GLN A 206 8.24 4.38 -5.44
CA GLN A 206 7.66 3.90 -4.19
C GLN A 206 8.20 2.51 -3.80
N ARG A 207 8.26 1.58 -4.74
CA ARG A 207 8.74 0.21 -4.49
C ARG A 207 10.21 0.21 -4.07
N ARG A 208 11.04 1.00 -4.76
CA ARG A 208 12.48 1.17 -4.45
C ARG A 208 12.73 1.73 -3.06
N LEU A 209 11.88 2.63 -2.57
CA LEU A 209 11.98 3.21 -1.22
C LEU A 209 11.37 2.30 -0.15
N SER A 210 10.24 1.66 -0.46
CA SER A 210 9.49 0.87 0.51
C SER A 210 10.11 -0.50 0.79
N THR A 211 10.78 -1.12 -0.17
CA THR A 211 11.48 -2.40 0.03
C THR A 211 12.54 -2.34 1.14
N PRO A 212 13.53 -1.43 1.11
CA PRO A 212 14.50 -1.32 2.20
C PRO A 212 13.84 -0.91 3.52
N ALA A 213 12.84 -0.02 3.50
CA ALA A 213 12.11 0.37 4.71
C ALA A 213 11.38 -0.83 5.36
N ARG A 214 10.73 -1.68 4.56
CA ARG A 214 10.10 -2.92 5.04
C ARG A 214 11.12 -3.89 5.61
N ILE A 215 12.27 -4.07 4.96
CA ILE A 215 13.36 -4.93 5.46
C ILE A 215 13.82 -4.45 6.84
N LEU A 216 14.13 -3.14 6.97
CA LEU A 216 14.57 -2.53 8.22
C LEU A 216 13.56 -2.67 9.36
N ARG A 217 12.25 -2.56 9.07
CA ARG A 217 11.17 -2.70 10.06
C ARG A 217 10.86 -4.15 10.43
N ARG A 218 10.93 -5.05 9.46
CA ARG A 218 10.33 -6.39 9.59
C ARG A 218 11.34 -7.51 9.79
N ARG A 219 12.56 -7.36 9.29
CA ARG A 219 13.57 -8.43 9.24
C ARG A 219 14.88 -8.09 9.95
N VAL A 220 15.26 -6.80 10.01
CA VAL A 220 16.52 -6.40 10.65
C VAL A 220 16.35 -6.39 12.17
N ALA A 221 17.22 -7.10 12.89
CA ALA A 221 17.22 -7.16 14.36
C ALA A 221 17.84 -5.91 14.99
N GLU A 222 18.96 -5.44 14.44
CA GLU A 222 19.72 -4.28 14.93
C GLU A 222 20.48 -3.59 13.79
N VAL A 223 20.69 -2.28 13.92
CA VAL A 223 21.64 -1.48 13.13
C VAL A 223 22.40 -0.64 14.15
N ALA A 224 23.73 -0.80 14.19
CA ALA A 224 24.60 -0.06 15.09
C ALA A 224 25.87 0.35 14.33
N GLY A 225 26.29 1.61 14.52
CA GLY A 225 27.49 2.17 13.91
C GLY A 225 27.68 3.64 14.27
N GLU A 226 28.69 4.26 13.68
CA GLU A 226 29.04 5.67 13.87
C GLU A 226 29.21 6.33 12.50
N ILE A 227 28.63 7.52 12.34
CA ILE A 227 28.89 8.44 11.25
C ILE A 227 29.98 9.40 11.73
N ARG A 228 31.08 9.49 10.98
CA ARG A 228 32.12 10.48 11.20
C ARG A 228 32.07 11.53 10.10
N PHE A 229 31.86 12.77 10.48
CA PHE A 229 31.78 13.89 9.55
C PHE A 229 33.17 14.46 9.27
N ALA A 230 33.30 15.19 8.16
CA ALA A 230 34.57 15.76 7.73
C ALA A 230 35.12 16.84 8.70
N ASP A 231 34.25 17.44 9.52
CA ASP A 231 34.61 18.40 10.57
C ASP A 231 35.07 17.72 11.87
N GLY A 232 35.15 16.39 11.90
CA GLY A 232 35.54 15.59 13.05
C GLY A 232 34.40 15.31 14.04
N SER A 233 33.20 15.87 13.83
CA SER A 233 32.02 15.50 14.63
C SER A 233 31.57 14.07 14.33
N THR A 234 30.86 13.46 15.27
CA THR A 234 30.33 12.11 15.10
C THR A 234 28.84 12.02 15.48
N ALA A 235 28.13 11.06 14.89
CA ALA A 235 26.74 10.76 15.20
C ALA A 235 26.50 9.25 15.18
N ALA A 236 25.49 8.78 15.91
CA ALA A 236 25.10 7.37 15.88
C ALA A 236 24.45 6.99 14.54
N LEU A 237 24.90 5.90 13.93
CA LEU A 237 24.22 5.23 12.83
C LEU A 237 23.32 4.13 13.41
N ASP A 238 22.03 4.40 13.51
CA ASP A 238 21.05 3.44 13.98
C ASP A 238 19.96 3.16 12.93
N ARG A 239 19.00 2.29 13.28
CA ARG A 239 17.88 1.94 12.39
C ARG A 239 17.06 3.18 12.02
N SER A 240 16.88 4.12 12.94
CA SER A 240 16.08 5.33 12.71
C SER A 240 16.76 6.27 11.71
N THR A 241 18.09 6.39 11.79
CA THR A 241 18.90 7.16 10.83
C THR A 241 18.66 6.69 9.39
N LEU A 242 18.52 5.37 9.17
CA LEU A 242 18.22 4.81 7.85
C LEU A 242 16.73 4.89 7.48
N LEU A 243 15.82 4.72 8.43
CA LEU A 243 14.37 4.70 8.17
C LEU A 243 13.76 6.08 7.92
N ASN A 244 14.19 7.09 8.66
CA ASN A 244 13.61 8.42 8.64
C ASN A 244 13.55 9.05 7.23
N PRO A 245 14.63 9.07 6.42
CA PRO A 245 14.56 9.62 5.07
C PRO A 245 13.64 8.80 4.15
N LEU A 246 13.63 7.46 4.29
CA LEU A 246 12.77 6.58 3.49
C LEU A 246 11.29 6.82 3.80
N ASP A 247 10.93 6.84 5.08
CA ASP A 247 9.55 7.08 5.51
C ASP A 247 9.10 8.52 5.19
N GLY A 248 10.00 9.50 5.32
CA GLY A 248 9.75 10.88 4.91
C GLY A 248 9.39 10.98 3.43
N ALA A 249 10.22 10.38 2.57
CA ALA A 249 9.97 10.32 1.13
C ALA A 249 8.66 9.59 0.80
N LEU A 250 8.40 8.43 1.42
CA LEU A 250 7.17 7.66 1.18
C LEU A 250 5.91 8.42 1.60
N LYS A 251 5.95 9.16 2.72
CA LYS A 251 4.83 10.03 3.16
C LYS A 251 4.56 11.14 2.15
N LEU A 252 5.60 11.83 1.68
CA LEU A 252 5.47 12.88 0.68
C LEU A 252 4.90 12.34 -0.62
N LEU A 253 5.46 11.24 -1.13
CA LEU A 253 4.98 10.62 -2.36
C LEU A 253 3.51 10.16 -2.24
N SER A 254 3.10 9.68 -1.06
CA SER A 254 1.70 9.31 -0.78
C SER A 254 0.73 10.49 -0.80
N ALA A 255 1.20 11.70 -0.56
CA ALA A 255 0.40 12.91 -0.69
C ALA A 255 0.35 13.42 -2.15
N VAL A 256 1.40 13.24 -2.93
CA VAL A 256 1.51 13.78 -4.30
C VAL A 256 0.41 13.25 -5.22
N SER A 257 0.25 11.93 -5.32
CA SER A 257 -0.75 11.31 -6.23
C SER A 257 -2.18 11.83 -5.99
N PRO A 258 -2.75 11.74 -4.77
CA PRO A 258 -4.10 12.23 -4.52
C PRO A 258 -4.22 13.75 -4.67
N THR A 259 -3.16 14.52 -4.36
CA THR A 259 -3.20 15.99 -4.51
C THR A 259 -3.22 16.41 -5.98
N VAL A 260 -2.41 15.78 -6.84
CA VAL A 260 -2.42 16.03 -8.28
C VAL A 260 -3.77 15.64 -8.88
N ALA A 261 -4.30 14.47 -8.51
CA ALA A 261 -5.61 14.03 -8.96
C ALA A 261 -6.72 15.00 -8.53
N ALA A 262 -6.71 15.45 -7.27
CA ALA A 262 -7.67 16.42 -6.76
C ALA A 262 -7.58 17.75 -7.51
N ALA A 263 -6.38 18.27 -7.78
CA ALA A 263 -6.20 19.50 -8.55
C ALA A 263 -6.83 19.40 -9.96
N LEU A 264 -6.59 18.29 -10.67
CA LEU A 264 -7.17 18.04 -11.99
C LEU A 264 -8.68 17.88 -11.93
N LEU A 265 -9.20 17.12 -10.97
CA LEU A 265 -10.64 16.90 -10.80
C LEU A 265 -11.38 18.20 -10.43
N LEU A 266 -10.80 19.04 -9.56
CA LEU A 266 -11.36 20.36 -9.22
C LEU A 266 -11.37 21.29 -10.43
N TYR A 267 -10.30 21.29 -11.22
CA TYR A 267 -10.26 22.03 -12.49
C TYR A 267 -11.39 21.57 -13.43
N ARG A 268 -11.57 20.25 -13.59
CA ARG A 268 -12.68 19.67 -14.38
C ARG A 268 -14.05 20.01 -13.81
N TRP A 269 -14.20 20.13 -12.49
CA TRP A 269 -15.46 20.53 -11.86
C TRP A 269 -15.83 21.97 -12.20
N SER A 270 -14.84 22.87 -12.19
CA SER A 270 -15.05 24.29 -12.52
C SER A 270 -15.41 24.53 -13.99
N ALA A 271 -15.03 23.61 -14.87
CA ALA A 271 -15.26 23.67 -16.32
C ALA A 271 -16.51 22.91 -16.79
N ARG A 272 -17.39 22.51 -15.86
CA ARG A 272 -18.64 21.80 -16.15
C ARG A 272 -19.66 22.66 -16.89
#